data_AF-A0A0A9X2M4-F1
#
_entry.id   AF-A0A0A9X2M4-F1
#
_cell.length_a   1.000
_cell.length_b   1.000
_cell.length_c   1.000
_cell.angle_alpha   90.00
_cell.angle_beta   90.00
_cell.angle_gamma   90.00
#
_symmetry.space_group_name_H-M   'P 1'
#
loop_
_entity.id
_entity.type
_entity.pdbx_description
1 polymer ?
#
loop_
_entity_poly.entity_id
_entity_poly.type
_entity_poly.pdbx_seq_one_letter_code
_entity_poly.pdbx_strand_id
1 'polypeptide(L)'
;QIKYLQVQCEKTHMRVNIEFDRPFYGMIFSKGFYSDPHCVHLKPGTGHLSATFEIFLNSCGMSSSANHNTGSGYSTPSGSYVENTIIIQYDPYVQEVWDQARKLRCTWYDYYEKAVTF
;
A
#
# COMPACT_ATOMS: atom_id res chain seq x y z
N GLN A 1 -14.78 10.41 -4.71
CA GLN A 1 -13.40 10.68 -5.19
C GLN A 1 -12.49 10.71 -3.97
N ILE A 2 -11.23 10.28 -4.14
CA ILE A 2 -10.24 10.28 -3.06
C ILE A 2 -9.72 11.70 -2.87
N LYS A 3 -9.77 12.17 -1.63
CA LYS A 3 -9.26 13.47 -1.20
C LYS A 3 -7.80 13.38 -0.77
N TYR A 4 -7.51 12.45 0.14
CA TYR A 4 -6.17 12.19 0.66
C TYR A 4 -5.90 10.70 0.72
N LEU A 5 -4.64 10.33 0.49
CA LEU A 5 -4.13 8.99 0.68
C LEU A 5 -2.76 9.10 1.34
N GLN A 6 -2.69 8.64 2.57
CA GLN A 6 -1.49 8.69 3.41
C GLN A 6 -1.05 7.28 3.76
N VAL A 7 0.27 7.08 3.75
CA VAL A 7 0.88 5.80 4.05
C VAL A 7 1.89 6.04 5.17
N GLN A 8 1.74 5.29 6.26
CA GLN A 8 2.66 5.27 7.38
C GLN A 8 3.30 3.89 7.44
N CYS A 9 4.63 3.87 7.41
CA CYS A 9 5.40 2.66 7.30
C CYS A 9 5.91 2.28 8.67
N GLU A 10 5.40 1.17 9.21
CA GLU A 10 5.89 0.59 10.45
C GLU A 10 6.87 -0.56 10.15
N LYS A 11 7.56 -1.04 11.18
CA LYS A 11 8.53 -2.12 11.02
C LYS A 11 7.90 -3.44 10.54
N THR A 12 6.62 -3.68 10.85
CA THR A 12 5.94 -4.97 10.59
C THR A 12 4.73 -4.86 9.66
N HIS A 13 4.27 -3.65 9.38
CA HIS A 13 3.08 -3.42 8.58
C HIS A 13 3.11 -2.02 7.95
N MET A 14 2.26 -1.81 6.96
CA MET A 14 2.00 -0.53 6.33
C MET A 14 0.60 -0.08 6.73
N ARG A 15 0.48 1.04 7.45
CA ARG A 15 -0.80 1.64 7.78
C ARG A 15 -1.20 2.62 6.69
N VAL A 16 -2.38 2.43 6.13
CA VAL A 16 -2.92 3.24 5.04
C VAL A 16 -4.15 3.98 5.56
N ASN A 17 -4.17 5.29 5.36
CA ASN A 17 -5.32 6.12 5.64
C ASN A 17 -5.78 6.78 4.33
N ILE A 18 -7.06 6.64 4.02
CA ILE A 18 -7.69 7.22 2.84
C ILE A 18 -8.84 8.08 3.30
N GLU A 19 -8.92 9.31 2.81
CA GLU A 19 -10.06 10.20 3.00
C GLU A 19 -10.76 10.44 1.67
N PHE A 20 -12.09 10.52 1.71
CA PHE A 20 -12.94 10.72 0.55
C PHE A 20 -13.70 12.04 0.65
N ASP A 21 -13.89 12.72 -0.48
CA ASP A 21 -14.69 13.96 -0.52
C ASP A 21 -16.19 13.71 -0.31
N ARG A 22 -16.63 12.47 -0.53
CA ARG A 22 -18.02 12.01 -0.46
C ARG A 22 -18.05 10.59 0.11
N PRO A 23 -19.15 10.15 0.74
CA PRO A 23 -19.30 8.79 1.26
C PRO A 23 -18.90 7.75 0.21
N PHE A 24 -17.97 6.87 0.56
CA PHE A 24 -17.48 5.83 -0.33
C PHE A 24 -18.22 4.51 -0.05
N TYR A 25 -18.89 3.99 -1.07
CA TYR A 25 -19.67 2.74 -1.00
C TYR A 25 -19.03 1.57 -1.74
N GLY A 26 -17.88 1.82 -2.39
CA GLY A 26 -17.11 0.79 -3.06
C GLY A 26 -16.31 -0.06 -2.08
N MET A 27 -15.36 -0.82 -2.60
CA MET A 27 -14.48 -1.68 -1.82
C MET A 27 -13.01 -1.40 -2.10
N ILE A 28 -12.16 -1.80 -1.14
CA ILE A 28 -10.72 -1.64 -1.23
C ILE A 28 -10.07 -2.97 -0.90
N PHE A 29 -9.18 -3.45 -1.77
CA PHE A 29 -8.47 -4.71 -1.58
C PHE A 29 -7.09 -4.67 -2.21
N SER A 30 -6.22 -5.62 -1.84
CA SER A 30 -4.88 -5.72 -2.46
C SER A 30 -4.95 -6.38 -3.82
N LYS A 31 -4.26 -5.83 -4.82
CA LYS A 31 -4.27 -6.30 -6.21
C LYS A 31 -3.94 -7.79 -6.29
N GLY A 32 -4.83 -8.57 -6.91
CA GLY A 32 -4.66 -10.02 -7.06
C GLY A 32 -5.16 -10.86 -5.86
N PHE A 33 -5.66 -10.21 -4.81
CA PHE A 33 -6.13 -10.86 -3.57
C PHE A 33 -7.59 -10.53 -3.26
N TYR A 34 -8.42 -10.30 -4.29
CA TYR A 34 -9.86 -10.02 -4.13
C TYR A 34 -10.60 -11.16 -3.40
N SER A 35 -10.24 -12.41 -3.71
CA SER A 35 -10.88 -13.61 -3.16
C SER A 35 -10.49 -13.92 -1.71
N ASP A 36 -9.46 -13.28 -1.17
CA ASP A 36 -9.03 -13.47 0.22
C ASP A 36 -9.65 -12.39 1.11
N PRO A 37 -10.57 -12.75 2.03
CA PRO A 37 -11.19 -11.79 2.93
C PRO A 37 -10.21 -11.02 3.81
N HIS A 38 -9.02 -11.57 4.10
CA HIS A 38 -7.99 -10.89 4.89
C HIS A 38 -7.31 -9.75 4.12
N CYS A 39 -7.44 -9.74 2.79
CA CYS A 39 -6.87 -8.73 1.91
C CYS A 39 -7.90 -7.75 1.36
N VAL A 40 -9.15 -7.86 1.81
CA VAL A 40 -10.23 -6.88 1.60
C VAL A 40 -10.23 -5.91 2.78
N HIS A 41 -9.61 -4.75 2.55
CA HIS A 41 -9.36 -3.71 3.55
C HIS A 41 -10.59 -2.85 3.86
N LEU A 42 -11.50 -2.72 2.89
CA LEU A 42 -12.77 -2.05 3.07
C LEU A 42 -13.85 -2.81 2.31
N LYS A 43 -14.90 -3.21 3.04
CA LYS A 43 -16.08 -3.87 2.47
C LYS A 43 -16.99 -2.86 1.77
N PRO A 44 -17.72 -3.29 0.73
CA PRO A 44 -18.67 -2.41 0.06
C PRO A 44 -19.85 -2.03 0.94
N GLY A 45 -20.52 -0.94 0.57
CA GLY A 45 -21.75 -0.47 1.23
C GLY A 45 -21.56 0.21 2.59
N THR A 46 -20.32 0.42 3.05
CA THR A 46 -20.05 1.04 4.36
C THR A 46 -20.38 2.54 4.39
N GLY A 47 -20.16 3.26 3.29
CA GLY A 47 -20.45 4.69 3.21
C GLY A 47 -19.50 5.56 4.03
N HIS A 48 -18.31 5.07 4.36
CA HIS A 48 -17.35 5.84 5.16
C HIS A 48 -16.76 7.01 4.36
N LEU A 49 -16.49 8.12 5.07
CA LEU A 49 -15.73 9.26 4.55
C LEU A 49 -14.21 9.07 4.70
N SER A 50 -13.79 8.09 5.49
CA SER A 50 -12.40 7.70 5.61
C SER A 50 -12.26 6.21 5.88
N ALA A 51 -11.14 5.63 5.45
CA ALA A 51 -10.80 4.25 5.69
C ALA A 51 -9.37 4.16 6.21
N THR A 52 -9.17 3.47 7.33
CA THR A 52 -7.85 3.18 7.88
C THR A 52 -7.69 1.68 8.00
N PHE A 53 -6.62 1.14 7.44
CA PHE A 53 -6.33 -0.29 7.46
C PHE A 53 -4.83 -0.53 7.46
N GLU A 54 -4.44 -1.76 7.80
CA GLU A 54 -3.05 -2.17 7.92
C GLU A 54 -2.79 -3.34 6.97
N ILE A 55 -1.69 -3.25 6.22
CA ILE A 55 -1.21 -4.32 5.36
C ILE A 55 0.06 -4.87 5.98
N PHE A 56 0.02 -6.10 6.48
CA PHE A 56 1.17 -6.73 7.12
C PHE A 56 2.22 -7.14 6.10
N LEU A 57 3.50 -7.09 6.51
CA LEU A 57 4.59 -7.62 5.70
C LEU A 57 4.32 -9.09 5.32
N ASN A 58 4.73 -9.48 4.11
CA ASN A 58 4.56 -10.83 3.55
C ASN A 58 3.10 -11.30 3.40
N SER A 59 2.12 -10.40 3.53
CA SER A 59 0.70 -10.68 3.30
C SER A 59 0.18 -9.93 2.08
N CYS A 60 -0.94 -10.39 1.52
CA CYS A 60 -1.72 -9.67 0.51
C CYS A 60 -0.91 -9.18 -0.71
N GLY A 61 0.10 -9.94 -1.12
CA GLY A 61 0.95 -9.61 -2.27
C GLY A 61 1.94 -8.49 -2.04
N MET A 62 2.27 -8.17 -0.79
CA MET A 62 3.33 -7.22 -0.47
C MET A 62 4.70 -7.72 -0.98
N SER A 63 5.36 -6.91 -1.79
CA SER A 63 6.69 -7.15 -2.33
C SER A 63 7.74 -6.40 -1.51
N SER A 64 8.91 -7.01 -1.31
CA SER A 64 10.03 -6.41 -0.59
C SER A 64 11.32 -6.49 -1.41
N SER A 65 12.19 -5.49 -1.25
CA SER A 65 13.50 -5.45 -1.91
C SER A 65 14.43 -6.58 -1.45
N ALA A 66 14.23 -7.13 -0.26
CA ALA A 66 15.02 -8.24 0.28
C ALA A 66 14.89 -9.53 -0.57
N ASN A 67 13.77 -9.72 -1.27
CA ASN A 67 13.55 -10.86 -2.17
C ASN A 67 14.17 -10.67 -3.57
N HIS A 68 14.68 -9.49 -3.90
CA HIS A 68 15.38 -9.23 -5.17
C HIS A 68 16.91 -9.36 -5.05
N ASN A 69 17.40 -10.00 -3.98
CA ASN A 69 18.83 -10.17 -3.73
C ASN A 69 19.31 -11.63 -3.88
N THR A 70 18.83 -12.34 -4.90
CA THR A 70 19.33 -13.66 -5.30
C THR A 70 20.49 -13.55 -6.28
N GLY A 71 21.63 -12.95 -5.87
CA GLY A 71 22.83 -13.16 -6.67
C GLY A 71 24.12 -12.38 -6.41
N SER A 72 24.17 -11.38 -5.54
CA SER A 72 25.46 -10.72 -5.28
C SER A 72 25.40 -9.87 -4.02
N GLY A 73 26.41 -9.96 -3.16
CA GLY A 73 26.53 -9.24 -1.89
C GLY A 73 26.76 -7.73 -2.04
N TYR A 74 26.00 -7.07 -2.92
CA TYR A 74 26.00 -5.62 -3.09
C TYR A 74 24.68 -5.08 -2.55
N SER A 75 24.76 -4.38 -1.42
CA SER A 75 23.73 -3.45 -0.98
C SER A 75 23.53 -2.40 -2.09
N THR A 76 22.42 -2.48 -2.82
CA THR A 76 22.09 -1.45 -3.81
C THR A 76 21.99 -0.09 -3.09
N PRO A 77 22.56 1.00 -3.64
CA PRO A 77 22.48 2.34 -3.04
C PRO A 77 21.04 2.88 -2.93
N SER A 78 20.06 2.12 -3.43
CA SER A 78 18.63 2.42 -3.53
C SER A 78 17.84 2.26 -2.21
N GLY A 79 18.46 1.78 -1.14
CA GLY A 79 17.78 1.50 0.14
C GLY A 79 16.88 0.25 0.10
N SER A 80 16.38 -0.16 1.27
CA SER A 80 15.39 -1.23 1.37
C SER A 80 13.99 -0.68 1.15
N TYR A 81 13.08 -1.48 0.58
CA TYR A 81 11.70 -1.04 0.38
C TYR A 81 10.70 -2.17 0.51
N VAL A 82 9.47 -1.80 0.85
CA VAL A 82 8.29 -2.66 0.73
C VAL A 82 7.21 -1.93 -0.05
N GLU A 83 6.49 -2.66 -0.87
CA GLU A 83 5.45 -2.10 -1.73
C GLU A 83 4.24 -3.03 -1.83
N ASN A 84 3.06 -2.43 -1.93
CA ASN A 84 1.81 -3.12 -2.18
C ASN A 84 0.98 -2.28 -3.15
N THR A 85 0.13 -2.91 -3.96
CA THR A 85 -0.81 -2.18 -4.81
C THR A 85 -2.22 -2.45 -4.33
N ILE A 86 -2.94 -1.39 -3.95
CA ILE A 86 -4.35 -1.50 -3.60
C ILE A 86 -5.22 -1.14 -4.82
N ILE A 87 -6.36 -1.81 -4.93
CA ILE A 87 -7.42 -1.51 -5.87
C ILE A 87 -8.57 -0.86 -5.10
N ILE A 88 -9.01 0.30 -5.57
CA ILE A 88 -10.13 1.05 -5.03
C ILE A 88 -11.22 0.99 -6.10
N GLN A 89 -12.17 0.10 -5.86
CA GLN A 89 -13.19 -0.31 -6.81
C GLN A 89 -14.53 0.31 -6.39
N TYR A 90 -15.17 1.02 -7.32
CA TYR A 90 -16.40 1.77 -7.02
C TYR A 90 -17.66 0.91 -7.08
N ASP A 91 -17.72 -0.06 -7.99
CA ASP A 91 -18.80 -1.05 -8.08
C ASP A 91 -18.33 -2.38 -7.48
N PRO A 92 -19.01 -2.97 -6.48
CA PRO A 92 -18.54 -4.19 -5.82
C PRO A 92 -18.53 -5.46 -6.69
N TYR A 93 -19.27 -5.48 -7.80
CA TYR A 93 -19.45 -6.66 -8.64
C TYR A 93 -18.56 -6.64 -9.88
N VAL A 94 -18.30 -5.45 -10.43
CA VAL A 94 -17.57 -5.29 -11.69
C VAL A 94 -16.39 -4.37 -11.50
N GLN A 95 -15.20 -4.82 -11.92
CA GLN A 95 -14.04 -3.95 -11.98
C GLN A 95 -14.07 -3.13 -13.28
N GLU A 96 -14.18 -1.82 -13.13
CA GLU A 96 -14.46 -0.87 -14.19
C GLU A 96 -13.19 -0.11 -14.59
N VAL A 97 -13.20 0.55 -15.76
CA VAL A 97 -12.02 1.32 -16.24
C VAL A 97 -11.71 2.54 -15.37
N TRP A 98 -12.68 3.00 -14.57
CA TRP A 98 -12.50 4.11 -13.64
C TRP A 98 -11.96 3.69 -12.27
N ASP A 99 -11.86 2.39 -12.00
CA ASP A 99 -11.28 1.91 -10.74
C ASP A 99 -9.81 2.29 -10.63
N GLN A 100 -9.39 2.57 -9.40
CA GLN A 100 -8.09 3.16 -9.16
C GLN A 100 -7.15 2.10 -8.60
N ALA A 101 -6.03 1.87 -9.28
CA ALA A 101 -4.91 1.11 -8.73
C ALA A 101 -3.88 2.08 -8.15
N ARG A 102 -3.61 1.97 -6.84
CA ARG A 102 -2.64 2.82 -6.13
C ARG A 102 -1.48 1.97 -5.63
N LYS A 103 -0.29 2.21 -6.18
CA LYS A 103 0.95 1.59 -5.69
C LYS A 103 1.46 2.35 -4.47
N LEU A 104 1.50 1.66 -3.34
CA LEU A 104 2.00 2.15 -2.06
C LEU A 104 3.44 1.65 -1.90
N ARG A 105 4.36 2.52 -1.50
CA ARG A 105 5.78 2.16 -1.34
C ARG A 105 6.39 2.88 -0.14
N CYS A 106 7.03 2.10 0.71
CA CYS A 106 7.86 2.54 1.82
C CYS A 106 9.32 2.30 1.47
N THR A 107 10.19 3.30 1.62
CA THR A 107 11.63 3.17 1.37
C THR A 107 12.41 3.58 2.61
N TRP A 108 13.38 2.77 3.01
CA TRP A 108 14.33 3.07 4.06
C TRP A 108 15.73 3.18 3.45
N TYR A 109 16.41 4.28 3.75
CA TYR A 109 17.79 4.51 3.31
C TYR A 109 18.72 4.20 4.48
N ASP A 110 19.70 3.34 4.26
CA ASP A 110 20.70 2.97 5.28
C ASP A 110 21.82 4.03 5.41
N TYR A 111 21.87 5.02 4.50
CA TYR A 111 22.89 6.06 4.47
C TYR A 111 22.33 7.40 4.99
N TYR A 112 22.73 7.74 6.22
CA TYR A 112 22.70 9.12 6.71
C TYR A 112 24.07 9.75 6.42
N GLU A 113 24.23 10.46 5.30
CA GLU A 113 25.38 11.36 5.15
C GLU A 113 25.23 12.52 6.15
N LYS A 114 25.92 12.41 7.31
CA LYS A 114 26.23 13.58 8.13
C LYS A 114 27.44 14.28 7.52
N ALA A 115 27.21 15.17 6.58
CA ALA A 115 28.24 16.12 6.17
C ALA A 115 28.37 17.19 7.26
N VAL A 116 29.39 17.09 8.11
CA VAL A 116 29.86 18.22 8.92
C VAL A 116 30.89 18.94 8.05
N THR A 117 30.54 20.11 7.52
CA THR A 117 31.49 20.99 6.83
C THR A 117 32.28 21.79 7.86
N PHE A 118 33.61 21.81 7.72
CA PHE A 118 34.55 22.56 8.56
C PHE A 118 34.57 24.05 8.20
#